data_AF-A0A9P0LU98-F1
#
_entry.id   AF-A0A9P0LU98-F1
#
_cell.length_a   1.000
_cell.length_b   1.000
_cell.length_c   1.000
_cell.angle_alpha   90.00
_cell.angle_beta   90.00
_cell.angle_gamma   90.00
#
_symmetry.space_group_name_H-M   'P 1'
#
loop_
_entity.id
_entity.type
_entity.pdbx_description
1 polymer ?
#
loop_
_entity_poly.entity_id
_entity_poly.type
_entity_poly.pdbx_seq_one_letter_code
_entity_poly.pdbx_strand_id
1 'polypeptide(L)'
;MNNHRYIKSTNPFEEDDIDDELFLRNSRRSTSSMNMQPTLDEQMQSFAEKKKAIEERTISSTDKSINILRESEQIGIATAEELMRQREKLEKTDKQLDEINATLRFSQKHINGIKSVFSSLKNYMSGKNDVSPSTSSSTPSTVKQSTSNPNLDEKLSTYDRYENHPATRLQDNYSRDYQSSSGSKDFSARLDANLQEMCNNISRLKGLANDLGDEILTQNDLISNIIDKTENADMTINKQNKDMSRILRK
;
A
#
# COMPACT_ATOMS: atom_id res chain seq x y z
N MET A 1 15.75 67.70 -29.94
CA MET A 1 15.30 67.65 -28.53
C MET A 1 14.74 66.27 -28.28
N ASN A 2 15.48 65.42 -27.57
CA ASN A 2 15.25 63.98 -27.48
C ASN A 2 14.10 63.62 -26.52
N ASN A 3 13.08 62.95 -27.06
CA ASN A 3 12.07 62.24 -26.26
C ASN A 3 12.70 61.02 -25.58
N HIS A 4 12.89 61.08 -24.26
CA HIS A 4 13.20 59.90 -23.46
C HIS A 4 11.88 59.34 -22.91
N ARG A 5 11.43 58.22 -23.48
CA ARG A 5 10.42 57.36 -22.85
C ARG A 5 11.12 56.55 -21.77
N TYR A 6 10.77 56.78 -20.50
CA TYR A 6 11.22 55.94 -19.40
C TYR A 6 10.48 54.59 -19.48
N ILE A 7 11.25 53.54 -19.72
CA ILE A 7 10.81 52.15 -19.62
C ILE A 7 10.84 51.82 -18.13
N LYS A 8 9.68 51.55 -17.54
CA LYS A 8 9.55 51.15 -16.13
C LYS A 8 10.23 49.79 -15.94
N SER A 9 11.32 49.73 -15.17
CA SER A 9 11.98 48.47 -14.81
C SER A 9 11.09 47.67 -13.87
N THR A 10 11.03 46.35 -14.08
CA THR A 10 10.25 45.40 -13.26
C THR A 10 11.16 44.78 -12.20
N ASN A 11 11.97 45.59 -11.51
CA ASN A 11 12.93 45.10 -10.53
C ASN A 11 12.54 45.60 -9.12
N PRO A 12 12.07 44.74 -8.21
CA PRO A 12 11.53 45.15 -6.90
C PRO A 12 12.60 45.51 -5.85
N PHE A 13 13.87 45.66 -6.26
CA PHE A 13 14.99 46.03 -5.40
C PHE A 13 15.75 47.27 -5.90
N GLU A 14 15.30 47.90 -6.98
CA GLU A 14 15.74 49.26 -7.28
C GLU A 14 14.97 50.17 -6.33
N GLU A 15 15.67 50.74 -5.36
CA GLU A 15 15.19 51.83 -4.52
C GLU A 15 14.89 53.00 -5.47
N ASP A 16 13.66 53.07 -5.95
CA ASP A 16 13.09 54.29 -6.51
C ASP A 16 13.17 55.32 -5.39
N ASP A 17 14.15 56.24 -5.48
CA ASP A 17 14.23 57.41 -4.61
C ASP A 17 12.84 58.04 -4.56
N ILE A 18 12.15 57.83 -3.44
CA ILE A 18 10.80 58.33 -3.23
C ILE A 18 10.93 59.85 -3.27
N ASP A 19 10.52 60.45 -4.38
CA ASP A 19 10.57 61.90 -4.59
C ASP A 19 9.98 62.60 -3.35
N ASP A 20 10.82 63.36 -2.65
CA ASP A 20 10.47 64.07 -1.42
C ASP A 20 9.24 64.97 -1.63
N GLU A 21 9.01 65.44 -2.86
CA GLU A 21 7.81 66.17 -3.22
C GLU A 21 6.53 65.31 -3.20
N LEU A 22 6.61 64.03 -3.57
CA LEU A 22 5.49 63.08 -3.48
C LEU A 22 5.12 62.83 -2.00
N PHE A 23 6.13 62.69 -1.15
CA PHE A 23 5.95 62.46 0.28
C PHE A 23 5.35 63.69 0.99
N LEU A 24 5.84 64.89 0.68
CA LEU A 24 5.33 66.15 1.24
C LEU A 24 3.94 66.51 0.71
N ARG A 25 3.61 66.15 -0.54
CA ARG A 25 2.27 66.39 -1.12
C ARG A 25 1.20 65.51 -0.49
N ASN A 26 1.55 64.29 -0.07
CA ASN A 26 0.62 63.39 0.63
C ASN A 26 0.27 63.90 2.03
N SER A 27 1.21 64.55 2.72
CA SER A 27 1.01 65.07 4.08
C SER A 27 0.15 66.33 4.15
N ARG A 28 0.05 67.11 3.05
CA ARG A 28 -0.70 68.39 3.00
C ARG A 28 -2.12 68.29 2.44
N ARG A 29 -2.60 67.10 2.05
CA ARG A 29 -3.96 66.88 1.53
C ARG A 29 -5.03 66.60 2.59
N SER A 30 -4.74 66.87 3.87
CA SER A 30 -5.66 66.60 4.99
C SER A 30 -6.64 67.76 5.28
N THR A 31 -7.17 68.42 4.26
CA THR A 31 -8.34 69.28 4.40
C THR A 31 -9.13 69.28 3.10
N SER A 32 -10.38 68.81 3.13
CA SER A 32 -11.37 68.85 2.04
C SER A 32 -11.44 67.63 1.11
N SER A 33 -11.89 66.49 1.67
CA SER A 33 -12.81 65.58 0.98
C SER A 33 -13.39 64.60 2.00
N MET A 34 -14.70 64.69 2.22
CA MET A 34 -15.50 63.61 2.80
C MET A 34 -15.34 62.38 1.93
N ASN A 35 -14.38 61.51 2.26
CA ASN A 35 -14.36 60.12 1.82
C ASN A 35 -14.30 59.30 3.09
N MET A 36 -15.36 58.53 3.33
CA MET A 36 -15.45 57.48 4.35
C MET A 36 -14.30 56.48 4.14
N GLN A 37 -13.14 56.79 4.70
CA GLN A 37 -12.14 55.80 5.03
C GLN A 37 -12.69 55.04 6.24
N PRO A 38 -12.78 53.69 6.20
CA PRO A 38 -13.18 52.93 7.37
C PRO A 38 -12.24 53.33 8.50
N THR A 39 -12.82 53.62 9.66
CA THR A 39 -12.01 53.96 10.84
C THR A 39 -11.08 52.79 11.15
N LEU A 40 -9.88 53.06 11.70
CA LEU A 40 -8.92 52.00 12.08
C LEU A 40 -9.59 50.91 12.95
N ASP A 41 -10.56 51.31 13.76
CA ASP A 41 -11.36 50.42 14.61
C ASP A 41 -12.27 49.49 13.80
N GLU A 42 -12.96 50.00 12.77
CA GLU A 42 -13.79 49.21 11.86
C GLU A 42 -12.95 48.20 11.05
N GLN A 43 -11.77 48.63 10.61
CA GLN A 43 -10.83 47.75 9.93
C GLN A 43 -10.34 46.63 10.87
N MET A 44 -9.97 46.96 12.11
CA MET A 44 -9.53 46.00 13.12
C MET A 44 -10.63 44.98 13.48
N GLN A 45 -11.88 45.42 13.59
CA GLN A 45 -13.03 44.54 13.84
C GLN A 45 -13.26 43.57 12.68
N SER A 46 -13.17 44.05 11.43
CA SER A 46 -13.30 43.19 10.26
C SER A 46 -12.21 42.10 10.19
N PHE A 47 -10.99 42.42 10.64
CA PHE A 47 -9.90 41.44 10.71
C PHE A 47 -10.14 40.40 11.80
N ALA A 48 -10.66 40.79 12.96
CA ALA A 48 -10.99 39.86 14.04
C ALA A 48 -12.11 38.88 13.63
N GLU A 49 -13.15 39.35 12.95
CA GLU A 49 -14.23 38.50 12.44
C GLU A 49 -13.73 37.51 11.38
N LYS A 50 -12.92 37.99 10.43
CA LYS A 50 -12.27 37.13 9.42
C LYS A 50 -11.40 36.05 10.07
N LYS A 51 -10.61 36.42 11.09
CA LYS A 51 -9.78 35.47 11.84
C LYS A 51 -10.65 34.36 12.46
N LYS A 52 -11.71 34.73 13.18
CA LYS A 52 -12.63 33.77 13.81
C LYS A 52 -13.30 32.84 12.78
N ALA A 53 -13.74 33.38 11.64
CA ALA A 53 -14.36 32.59 10.59
C ALA A 53 -13.38 31.55 9.98
N ILE A 54 -12.10 31.94 9.82
CA ILE A 54 -11.05 31.03 9.35
C ILE A 54 -10.77 29.94 10.39
N GLU A 55 -10.67 30.30 11.66
CA GLU A 55 -10.47 29.36 12.76
C GLU A 55 -11.59 28.31 12.81
N GLU A 56 -12.85 28.75 12.81
CA GLU A 56 -14.01 27.86 12.85
C GLU A 56 -14.07 26.93 11.63
N ARG A 57 -13.84 27.46 10.43
CA ARG A 57 -13.81 26.67 9.20
C ARG A 57 -12.69 25.62 9.24
N THR A 58 -11.55 25.97 9.83
CA THR A 58 -10.39 25.07 9.93
C THR A 58 -10.71 23.91 10.88
N ILE A 59 -11.24 24.17 12.07
CA ILE A 59 -11.64 23.11 13.00
C ILE A 59 -12.71 22.21 12.37
N SER A 60 -13.76 22.80 11.79
CA SER A 60 -14.82 22.02 11.13
C SER A 60 -14.26 21.15 10.00
N SER A 61 -13.28 21.65 9.25
CA SER A 61 -12.61 20.85 8.22
C SER A 61 -11.83 19.68 8.82
N THR A 62 -11.10 19.88 9.92
CA THR A 62 -10.36 18.80 10.58
C THR A 62 -11.29 17.75 11.19
N ASP A 63 -12.40 18.16 11.82
CA ASP A 63 -13.40 17.24 12.37
C ASP A 63 -14.01 16.35 11.26
N LYS A 64 -14.29 16.93 10.09
CA LYS A 64 -14.77 16.16 8.92
C LYS A 64 -13.71 15.17 8.42
N SER A 65 -12.45 15.61 8.31
CA SER A 65 -11.36 14.75 7.88
C SER A 65 -11.16 13.56 8.82
N ILE A 66 -11.24 13.77 10.13
CA ILE A 66 -11.18 12.68 11.14
C ILE A 66 -12.29 11.66 10.89
N ASN A 67 -13.52 12.11 10.67
CA ASN A 67 -14.64 11.21 10.41
C ASN A 67 -14.42 10.38 9.14
N ILE A 68 -13.95 11.00 8.05
CA ILE A 68 -13.62 10.32 6.80
C ILE A 68 -12.50 9.29 7.02
N LEU A 69 -11.48 9.63 7.80
CA LEU A 69 -10.37 8.70 8.10
C LEU A 69 -10.87 7.49 8.90
N ARG A 70 -11.75 7.69 9.88
CA ARG A 70 -12.36 6.59 10.66
C ARG A 70 -13.25 5.70 9.78
N GLU A 71 -14.05 6.29 8.90
CA GLU A 71 -14.86 5.55 7.92
C GLU A 71 -13.97 4.75 6.95
N SER A 72 -12.90 5.38 6.46
CA SER A 72 -11.93 4.72 5.58
C SER A 72 -11.25 3.54 6.29
N GLU A 73 -10.95 3.68 7.58
CA GLU A 73 -10.38 2.59 8.38
C GLU A 73 -11.37 1.43 8.51
N GLN A 74 -12.64 1.72 8.81
CA GLN A 74 -13.66 0.69 8.90
C GLN A 74 -13.83 -0.08 7.58
N ILE A 75 -13.84 0.62 6.45
CA ILE A 75 -13.86 0.01 5.12
C ILE A 75 -12.60 -0.83 4.87
N GLY A 76 -11.43 -0.32 5.28
CA GLY A 76 -10.16 -1.05 5.19
C GLY A 76 -10.17 -2.35 5.99
N ILE A 77 -10.69 -2.33 7.22
CA ILE A 77 -10.82 -3.53 8.07
C ILE A 77 -11.77 -4.54 7.42
N ALA A 78 -12.95 -4.11 6.97
CA ALA A 78 -13.89 -5.00 6.28
C ALA A 78 -13.30 -5.60 4.99
N THR A 79 -12.47 -4.84 4.29
CA THR A 79 -11.73 -5.32 3.11
C THR A 79 -10.69 -6.36 3.49
N ALA A 80 -9.95 -6.16 4.60
CA ALA A 80 -8.99 -7.14 5.09
C ALA A 80 -9.66 -8.46 5.48
N GLU A 81 -10.82 -8.40 6.15
CA GLU A 81 -11.61 -9.59 6.48
C GLU A 81 -12.05 -10.36 5.23
N GLU A 82 -12.52 -9.65 4.19
CA GLU A 82 -12.90 -10.32 2.94
C GLU A 82 -11.69 -10.90 2.20
N LEU A 83 -10.53 -10.23 2.19
CA LEU A 83 -9.30 -10.80 1.63
C LEU A 83 -8.89 -12.08 2.37
N MET A 84 -8.97 -12.11 3.70
CA MET A 84 -8.70 -13.32 4.47
C MET A 84 -9.64 -14.46 4.08
N ARG A 85 -10.94 -14.16 3.95
CA ARG A 85 -11.94 -15.14 3.50
C ARG A 85 -11.67 -15.64 2.07
N GLN A 86 -11.18 -14.77 1.19
CA GLN A 86 -10.78 -15.15 -0.17
C GLN A 86 -9.55 -16.06 -0.16
N ARG A 87 -8.56 -15.75 0.67
CA ARG A 87 -7.37 -16.58 0.86
C ARG A 87 -7.74 -18.01 1.25
N GLU A 88 -8.61 -18.19 2.24
CA GLU A 88 -9.06 -19.53 2.68
C GLU A 88 -9.66 -20.35 1.52
N LYS A 89 -10.45 -19.69 0.65
CA LYS A 89 -11.01 -20.34 -0.54
C LYS A 89 -9.94 -20.74 -1.54
N LEU A 90 -8.94 -19.89 -1.76
CA LEU A 90 -7.81 -20.20 -2.63
C LEU A 90 -7.00 -21.37 -2.06
N GLU A 91 -6.67 -21.37 -0.77
CA GLU A 91 -5.93 -22.48 -0.13
C GLU A 91 -6.71 -23.80 -0.19
N LYS A 92 -8.03 -23.76 -0.02
CA LYS A 92 -8.88 -24.93 -0.20
C LYS A 92 -8.85 -25.44 -1.65
N THR A 93 -8.90 -24.52 -2.62
CA THR A 93 -8.83 -24.84 -4.04
C THR A 93 -7.48 -25.48 -4.39
N ASP A 94 -6.39 -24.92 -3.89
CA ASP A 94 -5.04 -25.44 -4.07
C ASP A 94 -4.90 -26.89 -3.54
N LYS A 95 -5.39 -27.16 -2.33
CA LYS A 95 -5.42 -28.52 -1.74
C LYS A 95 -6.26 -29.49 -2.56
N GLN A 96 -7.42 -29.05 -3.04
CA GLN A 96 -8.29 -29.88 -3.89
C GLN A 96 -7.59 -30.23 -5.21
N LEU A 97 -6.84 -29.29 -5.80
CA LEU A 97 -6.08 -29.55 -7.01
C LEU A 97 -4.92 -30.52 -6.78
N ASP A 98 -4.28 -30.50 -5.60
CA ASP A 98 -3.29 -31.51 -5.24
C ASP A 98 -3.92 -32.91 -5.13
N GLU A 99 -5.08 -33.02 -4.50
CA GLU A 99 -5.84 -34.27 -4.40
C GLU A 99 -6.27 -34.79 -5.78
N ILE A 100 -6.76 -33.89 -6.65
CA ILE A 100 -7.10 -34.22 -8.04
C ILE A 100 -5.87 -34.75 -8.76
N ASN A 101 -4.74 -34.04 -8.71
CA ASN A 101 -3.51 -34.47 -9.38
C ASN A 101 -3.00 -35.82 -8.85
N ALA A 102 -3.07 -36.06 -7.53
CA ALA A 102 -2.73 -37.36 -6.93
C ALA A 102 -3.68 -38.47 -7.40
N THR A 103 -4.98 -38.21 -7.41
CA THR A 103 -6.02 -39.13 -7.88
C THR A 103 -5.84 -39.46 -9.36
N LEU A 104 -5.49 -38.46 -10.18
CA LEU A 104 -5.20 -38.66 -11.60
C LEU A 104 -3.97 -39.55 -11.79
N ARG A 105 -2.90 -39.40 -11.00
CA ARG A 105 -1.75 -40.33 -11.07
C ARG A 105 -2.16 -41.77 -10.78
N PHE A 106 -2.99 -41.98 -9.78
CA PHE A 106 -3.52 -43.30 -9.43
C PHE A 106 -4.44 -43.85 -10.54
N SER A 107 -5.35 -43.01 -11.07
CA SER A 107 -6.21 -43.32 -12.22
C SER A 107 -5.38 -43.76 -13.44
N GLN A 108 -4.27 -43.08 -13.75
CA GLN A 108 -3.39 -43.47 -14.85
C GLN A 108 -2.80 -44.87 -14.64
N LYS A 109 -2.40 -45.22 -13.40
CA LYS A 109 -1.89 -46.55 -13.07
C LYS A 109 -2.95 -47.62 -13.32
N HIS A 110 -4.21 -47.35 -12.97
CA HIS A 110 -5.34 -48.24 -13.26
C HIS A 110 -5.61 -48.38 -14.76
N ILE A 111 -5.66 -47.26 -15.50
CA ILE A 111 -5.82 -47.27 -16.95
C ILE A 111 -4.73 -48.10 -17.62
N ASN A 112 -3.47 -47.97 -17.18
CA ASN A 112 -2.37 -48.77 -17.68
C ASN A 112 -2.54 -50.25 -17.34
N GLY A 113 -2.98 -50.59 -16.12
CA GLY A 113 -3.31 -51.96 -15.73
C GLY A 113 -4.42 -52.57 -16.60
N ILE A 114 -5.49 -51.82 -16.89
CA ILE A 114 -6.59 -52.24 -17.76
C ILE A 114 -6.09 -52.48 -19.19
N LYS A 115 -5.27 -51.57 -19.73
CA LYS A 115 -4.63 -51.77 -21.04
C LYS A 115 -3.81 -53.06 -21.08
N SER A 116 -3.05 -53.35 -20.03
CA SER A 116 -2.24 -54.57 -19.95
C SER A 116 -3.10 -55.83 -19.91
N VAL A 117 -4.15 -55.90 -19.07
CA VAL A 117 -5.00 -57.10 -19.00
C VAL A 117 -5.81 -57.32 -20.28
N PHE A 118 -6.31 -56.25 -20.91
CA PHE A 118 -6.96 -56.35 -22.22
C PHE A 118 -5.98 -56.77 -23.32
N SER A 119 -4.75 -56.27 -23.30
CA SER A 119 -3.71 -56.68 -24.26
C SER A 119 -3.32 -58.15 -24.07
N SER A 120 -3.19 -58.62 -22.82
CA SER A 120 -2.89 -60.02 -22.53
C SER A 120 -4.04 -60.95 -22.93
N LEU A 121 -5.29 -60.56 -22.67
CA LEU A 121 -6.47 -61.29 -23.13
C LEU A 121 -6.54 -61.33 -24.66
N LYS A 122 -6.27 -60.20 -25.32
CA LYS A 122 -6.22 -60.15 -26.78
C LYS A 122 -5.09 -61.02 -27.35
N ASN A 123 -3.90 -61.00 -26.74
CA ASN A 123 -2.77 -61.80 -27.23
C ASN A 123 -3.01 -63.30 -27.00
N TYR A 124 -3.64 -63.66 -25.88
CA TYR A 124 -4.04 -65.04 -25.56
C TYR A 124 -5.12 -65.55 -26.51
N MET A 125 -6.16 -64.75 -26.78
CA MET A 125 -7.22 -65.12 -27.72
C MET A 125 -6.79 -65.05 -29.20
N SER A 126 -5.75 -64.26 -29.50
CA SER A 126 -5.14 -64.15 -30.82
C SER A 126 -4.11 -65.27 -31.13
N GLY A 127 -3.81 -66.17 -30.19
CA GLY A 127 -3.04 -67.39 -30.46
C GLY A 127 -1.61 -67.18 -30.98
N LYS A 128 -0.95 -66.07 -30.64
CA LYS A 128 0.48 -65.86 -31.00
C LYS A 128 1.34 -65.98 -29.75
N ASN A 129 1.94 -67.16 -29.59
CA ASN A 129 2.99 -67.42 -28.61
C ASN A 129 4.23 -66.62 -28.99
N ASP A 130 4.70 -65.74 -28.12
CA ASP A 130 6.12 -65.39 -28.05
C ASP A 130 6.54 -65.15 -26.60
N VAL A 131 7.71 -65.67 -26.29
CA VAL A 131 8.27 -65.93 -24.96
C VAL A 131 8.86 -64.66 -24.34
N SER A 132 8.77 -64.55 -23.00
CA SER A 132 9.34 -63.51 -22.13
C SER A 132 10.88 -63.38 -22.23
N PRO A 133 11.48 -62.28 -21.73
CA PRO A 133 12.19 -62.47 -20.46
C PRO A 133 12.00 -61.35 -19.40
N SER A 134 12.01 -61.81 -18.15
CA SER A 134 12.35 -61.10 -16.90
C SER A 134 13.77 -60.51 -16.96
N THR A 135 14.07 -59.45 -16.18
CA THR A 135 15.19 -59.42 -15.19
C THR A 135 15.55 -58.00 -14.67
N SER A 136 15.60 -57.91 -13.33
CA SER A 136 16.40 -57.05 -12.42
C SER A 136 16.33 -55.51 -12.45
N SER A 137 15.97 -54.93 -11.29
CA SER A 137 16.53 -53.65 -10.83
C SER A 137 17.22 -53.86 -9.47
N SER A 138 18.53 -53.65 -9.49
CA SER A 138 19.46 -53.69 -8.36
C SER A 138 19.64 -52.28 -7.75
N THR A 139 19.59 -52.16 -6.43
CA THR A 139 20.31 -51.14 -5.65
C THR A 139 21.77 -51.57 -5.45
N PRO A 140 22.74 -50.65 -5.34
CA PRO A 140 23.29 -50.38 -4.01
C PRO A 140 23.72 -48.93 -3.71
N SER A 141 23.78 -48.65 -2.41
CA SER A 141 24.21 -47.44 -1.68
C SER A 141 25.74 -47.22 -1.67
N THR A 142 26.22 -46.00 -1.38
CA THR A 142 27.21 -45.64 -0.31
C THR A 142 27.70 -44.15 -0.41
N VAL A 143 27.46 -43.29 0.61
CA VAL A 143 28.38 -42.81 1.72
C VAL A 143 29.30 -41.64 1.28
N LYS A 144 29.30 -40.42 1.89
CA LYS A 144 29.92 -39.93 3.18
C LYS A 144 29.36 -38.51 3.53
N GLN A 145 28.93 -38.15 4.75
CA GLN A 145 29.69 -37.71 5.96
C GLN A 145 30.74 -36.61 5.69
N SER A 146 30.95 -35.51 6.45
CA SER A 146 30.45 -34.99 7.73
C SER A 146 30.96 -33.54 7.95
N THR A 147 30.50 -32.93 9.06
CA THR A 147 31.13 -31.84 9.90
C THR A 147 30.94 -30.40 9.41
N SER A 148 30.72 -29.37 10.24
CA SER A 148 30.50 -29.21 11.69
C SER A 148 30.11 -27.74 11.98
N ASN A 149 29.26 -27.49 12.98
CA ASN A 149 28.99 -26.19 13.63
C ASN A 149 30.27 -25.60 14.30
N PRO A 150 30.29 -24.40 14.95
CA PRO A 150 29.23 -23.41 15.25
C PRO A 150 29.66 -21.94 14.94
N ASN A 151 28.79 -20.95 15.16
CA ASN A 151 28.98 -19.87 16.16
C ASN A 151 28.28 -18.51 15.87
N LEU A 152 27.76 -17.97 16.97
CA LEU A 152 27.72 -16.56 17.42
C LEU A 152 26.69 -15.65 16.71
N ASP A 153 25.53 -15.39 17.32
CA ASP A 153 25.36 -14.41 18.42
C ASP A 153 26.08 -13.09 18.19
N GLU A 154 25.76 -12.40 17.08
CA GLU A 154 26.07 -10.98 16.92
C GLU A 154 25.15 -10.31 15.90
N LYS A 155 23.85 -10.17 16.20
CA LYS A 155 23.01 -9.17 15.49
C LYS A 155 21.77 -8.70 16.24
N LEU A 156 21.88 -8.58 17.56
CA LEU A 156 20.90 -7.90 18.41
C LEU A 156 21.57 -6.66 19.03
N SER A 157 21.83 -5.64 18.21
CA SER A 157 22.46 -4.38 18.63
C SER A 157 22.20 -3.24 17.62
N THR A 158 20.92 -2.97 17.31
CA THR A 158 20.58 -1.83 16.42
C THR A 158 19.47 -0.93 16.98
N TYR A 159 19.24 -0.93 18.29
CA TYR A 159 18.21 -0.09 18.92
C TYR A 159 18.72 1.12 19.73
N ASP A 160 20.03 1.41 19.75
CA ASP A 160 20.58 2.56 20.49
C ASP A 160 21.18 3.65 19.60
N ARG A 161 20.45 4.08 18.56
CA ARG A 161 20.84 5.23 17.74
C ARG A 161 19.70 6.21 17.53
N TYR A 162 19.18 6.76 18.62
CA TYR A 162 18.17 7.83 18.61
C TYR A 162 18.45 9.00 19.57
N GLU A 163 19.71 9.20 19.99
CA GLU A 163 20.05 10.26 20.97
C GLU A 163 20.91 11.41 20.42
N ASN A 164 21.28 11.42 19.13
CA ASN A 164 22.16 12.48 18.59
C ASN A 164 21.83 12.89 17.15
N HIS A 165 20.59 13.33 16.89
CA HIS A 165 20.22 13.95 15.62
C HIS A 165 20.13 15.49 15.77
N PRO A 166 20.73 16.30 14.88
CA PRO A 166 20.75 17.77 14.96
C PRO A 166 19.39 18.48 14.82
N ALA A 167 18.28 17.71 14.72
CA ALA A 167 16.92 18.24 14.63
C ALA A 167 16.31 18.60 16.00
N THR A 168 16.88 18.14 17.12
CA THR A 168 16.34 18.41 18.47
C THR A 168 16.95 19.62 19.17
N ARG A 169 17.95 20.30 18.58
CA ARG A 169 18.60 21.49 19.18
C ARG A 169 18.00 22.83 18.75
N LEU A 170 17.02 22.83 17.86
CA LEU A 170 16.45 24.06 17.27
C LEU A 170 15.13 24.51 17.91
N GLN A 171 14.67 23.85 18.98
CA GLN A 171 13.32 24.04 19.52
C GLN A 171 13.25 24.75 20.88
N ASP A 172 14.31 25.43 21.32
CA ASP A 172 14.34 26.06 22.66
C ASP A 172 14.53 27.58 22.70
N ASN A 173 14.45 28.29 21.56
CA ASN A 173 14.87 29.71 21.54
C ASN A 173 13.91 30.73 20.90
N TYR A 174 12.61 30.46 20.81
CA TYR A 174 11.63 31.51 20.46
C TYR A 174 10.28 31.29 21.14
N SER A 175 10.15 31.75 22.39
CA SER A 175 8.84 32.07 22.99
C SER A 175 9.03 33.02 24.16
N ARG A 176 9.40 34.26 23.86
CA ARG A 176 9.27 35.41 24.77
C ARG A 176 8.22 36.34 24.19
N ASP A 177 7.20 36.57 25.01
CA ASP A 177 6.21 37.66 24.99
C ASP A 177 5.45 37.92 23.70
N TYR A 178 4.18 37.49 23.66
CA TYR A 178 3.05 38.40 23.45
C TYR A 178 1.80 37.81 24.13
N GLN A 179 1.47 38.36 25.30
CA GLN A 179 0.16 38.20 25.93
C GLN A 179 -0.86 39.01 25.10
N SER A 180 -1.65 38.32 24.27
CA SER A 180 -3.00 38.75 23.88
C SER A 180 -3.69 37.63 23.09
N SER A 181 -4.97 37.39 23.39
CA SER A 181 -5.89 36.40 22.79
C SER A 181 -5.90 35.00 23.44
N SER A 182 -6.67 34.88 24.52
CA SER A 182 -7.10 33.60 25.10
C SER A 182 -7.77 32.68 24.07
N GLY A 183 -8.57 33.24 23.14
CA GLY A 183 -9.26 32.45 22.11
C GLY A 183 -8.34 31.80 21.06
N SER A 184 -7.20 32.42 20.76
CA SER A 184 -6.24 31.87 19.79
C SER A 184 -5.51 30.64 20.33
N LYS A 185 -5.32 30.55 21.65
CA LYS A 185 -4.68 29.39 22.30
C LYS A 185 -5.60 28.18 22.33
N ASP A 186 -6.88 28.39 22.63
CA ASP A 186 -7.88 27.32 22.65
C ASP A 186 -8.11 26.75 21.25
N PHE A 187 -8.18 27.62 20.23
CA PHE A 187 -8.21 27.19 18.82
C PHE A 187 -6.98 26.37 18.46
N SER A 188 -5.77 26.86 18.77
CA SER A 188 -4.53 26.18 18.43
C SER A 188 -4.43 24.81 19.11
N ALA A 189 -4.81 24.70 20.38
CA ALA A 189 -4.79 23.43 21.12
C ALA A 189 -5.78 22.42 20.54
N ARG A 190 -6.99 22.87 20.17
CA ARG A 190 -8.00 22.00 19.54
C ARG A 190 -7.59 21.56 18.14
N LEU A 191 -7.01 22.47 17.36
CA LEU A 191 -6.47 22.15 16.04
C LEU A 191 -5.35 21.11 16.14
N ASP A 192 -4.41 21.31 17.06
CA ASP A 192 -3.28 20.39 17.27
C ASP A 192 -3.75 19.00 17.70
N ALA A 193 -4.72 18.92 18.62
CA ALA A 193 -5.34 17.65 19.01
C ALA A 193 -6.00 16.94 17.82
N ASN A 194 -6.75 17.67 16.99
CA ASN A 194 -7.37 17.12 15.79
C ASN A 194 -6.32 16.63 14.77
N LEU A 195 -5.26 17.40 14.54
CA LEU A 195 -4.18 17.02 13.64
C LEU A 195 -3.43 15.78 14.13
N GLN A 196 -3.17 15.69 15.44
CA GLN A 196 -2.56 14.50 16.04
C GLN A 196 -3.45 13.27 15.86
N GLU A 197 -4.76 13.40 16.05
CA GLU A 197 -5.69 12.30 15.78
C GLU A 197 -5.67 11.87 14.30
N MET A 198 -5.69 12.84 13.39
CA MET A 198 -5.57 12.57 11.96
C MET A 198 -4.26 11.83 11.63
N CYS A 199 -3.12 12.25 12.19
CA CYS A 199 -1.84 11.58 12.01
C CYS A 199 -1.86 10.13 12.50
N ASN A 200 -2.49 9.88 13.65
CA ASN A 200 -2.63 8.53 14.19
C ASN A 200 -3.52 7.66 13.28
N ASN A 201 -4.67 8.19 12.82
CA ASN A 201 -5.58 7.48 11.92
C ASN A 201 -4.92 7.19 10.55
N ILE A 202 -4.17 8.14 9.99
CA ILE A 202 -3.41 7.96 8.75
C ILE A 202 -2.33 6.88 8.93
N SER A 203 -1.67 6.85 10.09
CA SER A 203 -0.65 5.84 10.37
C SER A 203 -1.25 4.43 10.44
N ARG A 204 -2.42 4.28 11.07
CA ARG A 204 -3.19 3.02 11.10
C ARG A 204 -3.64 2.61 9.70
N LEU A 205 -4.21 3.55 8.93
CA LEU A 205 -4.60 3.33 7.54
C LEU A 205 -3.42 2.92 6.66
N LYS A 206 -2.25 3.51 6.86
CA LYS A 206 -1.02 3.10 6.16
C LYS A 206 -0.62 1.67 6.51
N GLY A 207 -0.70 1.29 7.79
CA GLY A 207 -0.47 -0.09 8.23
C GLY A 207 -1.41 -1.06 7.52
N LEU A 208 -2.72 -0.80 7.60
CA LEU A 208 -3.74 -1.59 6.89
C LEU A 208 -3.48 -1.65 5.38
N ALA A 209 -3.14 -0.53 4.74
CA ALA A 209 -2.88 -0.50 3.30
C ALA A 209 -1.67 -1.36 2.90
N ASN A 210 -0.61 -1.39 3.72
CA ASN A 210 0.53 -2.26 3.50
C ASN A 210 0.13 -3.73 3.68
N ASP A 211 -0.56 -4.07 4.77
CA ASP A 211 -1.00 -5.44 5.05
C ASP A 211 -1.93 -5.98 3.95
N LEU A 212 -2.88 -5.15 3.48
CA LEU A 212 -3.75 -5.46 2.34
C LEU A 212 -2.93 -5.67 1.06
N GLY A 213 -1.92 -4.84 0.82
CA GLY A 213 -1.02 -4.97 -0.33
C GLY A 213 -0.24 -6.28 -0.31
N ASP A 214 0.37 -6.62 0.83
CA ASP A 214 1.11 -7.86 1.02
C ASP A 214 0.20 -9.08 0.87
N GLU A 215 -1.00 -9.05 1.45
CA GLU A 215 -1.98 -10.13 1.31
C GLU A 215 -2.37 -10.34 -0.16
N ILE A 216 -2.62 -9.27 -0.93
CA ILE A 216 -2.89 -9.37 -2.38
C ILE A 216 -1.72 -10.00 -3.13
N LEU A 217 -0.47 -9.60 -2.83
CA LEU A 217 0.71 -10.19 -3.46
C LEU A 217 0.80 -11.70 -3.17
N THR A 218 0.61 -12.11 -1.92
CA THR A 218 0.65 -13.54 -1.56
C THR A 218 -0.50 -14.34 -2.19
N GLN A 219 -1.70 -13.75 -2.33
CA GLN A 219 -2.80 -14.38 -3.04
C GLN A 219 -2.53 -14.50 -4.54
N ASN A 220 -1.86 -13.53 -5.17
CA ASN A 220 -1.45 -13.65 -6.57
C ASN A 220 -0.51 -14.83 -6.80
N ASP A 221 0.47 -15.03 -5.92
CA ASP A 221 1.38 -16.18 -6.00
C ASP A 221 0.61 -17.51 -5.83
N LEU A 222 -0.35 -17.55 -4.90
CA LEU A 222 -1.22 -18.72 -4.72
C LEU A 222 -2.07 -19.01 -5.96
N ILE A 223 -2.62 -17.97 -6.60
CA ILE A 223 -3.39 -18.09 -7.85
C ILE A 223 -2.50 -18.65 -8.97
N SER A 224 -1.26 -18.19 -9.11
CA SER A 224 -0.33 -18.75 -10.11
C SER A 224 -0.09 -20.24 -9.89
N ASN A 225 0.12 -20.68 -8.64
CA ASN A 225 0.26 -22.11 -8.32
C ASN A 225 -1.01 -22.91 -8.66
N ILE A 226 -2.20 -22.36 -8.35
CA ILE A 226 -3.49 -22.95 -8.68
C ILE A 226 -3.65 -23.09 -10.20
N ILE A 227 -3.25 -22.09 -10.98
CA ILE A 227 -3.30 -22.13 -12.45
C ILE A 227 -2.43 -23.28 -12.97
N ASP A 228 -1.17 -23.36 -12.53
CA ASP A 228 -0.25 -24.42 -12.95
C ASP A 228 -0.78 -25.82 -12.60
N LYS A 229 -1.31 -26.00 -11.39
CA LYS A 229 -1.91 -27.28 -10.96
C LYS A 229 -3.17 -27.62 -11.76
N THR A 230 -3.97 -26.62 -12.11
CA THR A 230 -5.19 -26.78 -12.92
C THR A 230 -4.85 -27.20 -14.35
N GLU A 231 -3.88 -26.55 -14.99
CA GLU A 231 -3.43 -26.90 -16.35
C GLU A 231 -2.89 -28.34 -16.40
N ASN A 232 -2.09 -28.73 -15.40
CA ASN A 232 -1.59 -30.10 -15.28
C ASN A 232 -2.70 -31.14 -15.11
N ALA A 233 -3.71 -30.82 -14.29
CA ALA A 233 -4.88 -31.67 -14.09
C ALA A 233 -5.68 -31.80 -15.39
N ASP A 234 -5.96 -30.69 -16.09
CA ASP A 234 -6.71 -30.68 -17.35
C ASP A 234 -6.01 -31.49 -18.45
N MET A 235 -4.71 -31.27 -18.66
CA MET A 235 -3.92 -32.05 -19.62
C MET A 235 -3.98 -33.56 -19.31
N THR A 236 -3.87 -33.92 -18.03
CA THR A 236 -3.89 -35.32 -17.59
C THR A 236 -5.28 -35.94 -17.75
N ILE A 237 -6.35 -35.24 -17.38
CA ILE A 237 -7.74 -35.66 -17.57
C ILE A 237 -8.02 -35.90 -19.05
N ASN A 238 -7.64 -34.96 -19.91
CA ASN A 238 -7.83 -35.07 -21.36
C ASN A 238 -7.10 -36.28 -21.96
N LYS A 239 -5.87 -36.55 -21.49
CA LYS A 239 -5.11 -37.74 -21.89
C LYS A 239 -5.78 -39.04 -21.42
N GLN A 240 -6.21 -39.09 -20.17
CA GLN A 240 -6.88 -40.25 -19.58
C GLN A 240 -8.22 -40.54 -20.26
N ASN A 241 -9.00 -39.51 -20.58
CA ASN A 241 -10.27 -39.64 -21.28
C ASN A 241 -10.07 -40.22 -22.71
N LYS A 242 -9.04 -39.76 -23.43
CA LYS A 242 -8.64 -40.34 -24.73
C LYS A 242 -8.21 -41.80 -24.61
N ASP A 243 -7.51 -42.15 -23.54
CA ASP A 243 -7.08 -43.54 -23.29
C ASP A 243 -8.26 -44.45 -22.95
N MET A 244 -9.17 -44.02 -22.07
CA MET A 244 -10.37 -44.76 -21.70
C MET A 244 -11.30 -44.96 -22.91
N SER A 245 -11.54 -43.93 -23.70
CA SER A 245 -12.36 -44.05 -24.92
C SER A 245 -11.75 -45.04 -25.93
N ARG A 246 -10.41 -45.13 -26.04
CA ARG A 246 -9.77 -46.18 -26.86
C ARG A 246 -9.96 -47.59 -26.29
N ILE A 247 -10.01 -47.76 -24.98
CA ILE A 247 -10.27 -49.06 -24.33
C ILE A 247 -11.72 -49.49 -24.59
N LEU A 248 -12.68 -48.57 -24.46
CA LEU A 248 -14.12 -48.87 -24.56
C LEU A 248 -14.64 -49.04 -25.99
N ARG A 249 -13.95 -48.50 -27.00
CA ARG A 249 -14.41 -48.51 -28.40
C ARG A 249 -14.07 -49.83 -29.14
N LYS A 250 -13.69 -50.89 -28.45
CA LYS A 250 -13.44 -52.23 -29.01
C LYS A 250 -14.12 -53.29 -28.16
#